data_AF-A0A0K6S656-F1
#
_entry.id   AF-A0A0K6S656-F1
#
_cell.length_a   1.000
_cell.length_b   1.000
_cell.length_c   1.000
_cell.angle_alpha   90.00
_cell.angle_beta   90.00
_cell.angle_gamma   90.00
#
_symmetry.space_group_name_H-M   'P 1'
#
loop_
_entity.id
_entity.type
_entity.pdbx_description
1 polymer ?
#
loop_
_entity_poly.entity_id
_entity_poly.type
_entity_poly.pdbx_seq_one_letter_code
_entity_poly.pdbx_strand_id
1 'polypeptide(L)'
;MTVREATREVRKGAPFFLCRWERIEREEEETEVKRERREEVGEVEIDPRTKEGIQERKPPFCKYKKVMASPSLHPAAREILKENKELFPDEIPKLLPGRGDLDFKIELEPGAQPSAKPPYRLSYAELEEMKKQLKDYMDRGFIRPSTSPFGAPAFFVKKKDGTFRMVIDYRPLNKVTVKDTFPLPRAEELMETLFGKRWFTKLDLRQFFHQLRIAMGDSYKTAFVTRWGTFEWLVMPFGVSNAPPASMRLITLTMRPTLGWCIIVFINDILVYSRTLVQHVKDVKWVLDLLRANNLYVKIKKCKFFTNSTHFLGFVIDAKGIIPKRLKLELIRD
;
A
#
# COMPACT_ATOMS: atom_id res chain seq x y z
N MET A 1 13.27 -26.78 7.74
CA MET A 1 13.06 -25.89 8.90
C MET A 1 11.62 -26.05 9.31
N THR A 2 11.39 -26.59 10.51
CA THR A 2 10.05 -26.87 11.01
C THR A 2 9.34 -25.55 11.35
N VAL A 3 8.00 -25.53 11.32
CA VAL A 3 7.19 -24.34 11.67
C VAL A 3 7.69 -23.71 12.96
N ARG A 4 8.02 -24.55 13.98
CA ARG A 4 8.56 -24.19 15.30
C ARG A 4 9.92 -23.47 15.27
N GLU A 5 10.80 -23.82 14.34
CA GLU A 5 12.11 -23.16 14.19
C GLU A 5 11.95 -21.76 13.59
N ALA A 6 11.10 -21.62 12.58
CA ALA A 6 10.74 -20.32 12.01
C ALA A 6 10.01 -19.42 13.03
N THR A 7 9.18 -20.00 13.91
CA THR A 7 8.49 -19.27 15.00
C THR A 7 9.48 -18.68 16.02
N ARG A 8 10.63 -19.34 16.24
CA ARG A 8 11.61 -18.94 17.26
C ARG A 8 12.41 -17.71 16.83
N GLU A 9 12.62 -17.51 15.53
CA GLU A 9 13.29 -16.33 14.98
C GLU A 9 12.37 -15.10 14.89
N VAL A 10 11.07 -15.28 14.64
CA VAL A 10 10.08 -14.18 14.61
C VAL A 10 9.84 -13.60 16.03
N ARG A 11 9.82 -14.46 17.06
CA ARG A 11 9.66 -14.05 18.48
C ARG A 11 10.74 -13.10 18.98
N LYS A 12 11.95 -13.10 18.42
CA LYS A 12 13.07 -12.28 18.90
C LYS A 12 13.02 -10.80 18.47
N GLY A 13 12.02 -10.37 17.69
CA GLY A 13 12.04 -9.02 17.12
C GLY A 13 10.71 -8.41 16.67
N ALA A 14 9.56 -8.76 17.25
CA ALA A 14 8.24 -8.31 16.79
C ALA A 14 8.07 -6.78 16.55
N PRO A 15 8.61 -5.86 17.38
CA PRO A 15 8.57 -4.42 17.09
C PRO A 15 9.56 -3.99 15.99
N PHE A 16 10.69 -4.69 15.89
CA PHE A 16 11.67 -4.54 14.81
C PHE A 16 11.15 -5.12 13.49
N PHE A 17 10.24 -6.08 13.54
CA PHE A 17 9.65 -6.75 12.40
C PHE A 17 8.90 -5.73 11.55
N LEU A 18 7.91 -4.99 12.07
CA LEU A 18 7.16 -3.97 11.30
C LEU A 18 8.06 -2.92 10.61
N CYS A 19 9.04 -2.37 11.32
CA CYS A 19 9.95 -1.34 10.78
C CYS A 19 10.97 -1.91 9.77
N ARG A 20 11.39 -3.17 9.96
CA ARG A 20 12.24 -3.92 9.01
C ARG A 20 11.42 -4.47 7.83
N TRP A 21 10.13 -4.70 8.02
CA TRP A 21 9.15 -5.15 7.03
C TRP A 21 8.82 -4.06 6.02
N GLU A 22 8.52 -2.84 6.49
CA GLU A 22 8.40 -1.66 5.63
C GLU A 22 9.69 -1.36 4.83
N ARG A 23 10.84 -1.89 5.28
CA ARG A 23 12.12 -1.83 4.57
C ARG A 23 12.30 -3.01 3.60
N ILE A 24 11.76 -4.20 3.88
CA ILE A 24 11.79 -5.38 3.00
C ILE A 24 10.81 -5.24 1.83
N GLU A 25 9.58 -4.76 2.04
CA GLU A 25 8.67 -4.44 0.93
C GLU A 25 9.25 -3.34 0.03
N ARG A 26 10.00 -2.40 0.62
CA ARG A 26 10.75 -1.37 -0.10
C ARG A 26 11.85 -2.00 -0.97
N GLU A 27 12.57 -3.02 -0.46
CA GLU A 27 13.60 -3.77 -1.21
C GLU A 27 13.03 -4.70 -2.29
N GLU A 28 11.81 -5.24 -2.11
CA GLU A 28 11.09 -6.01 -3.14
C GLU A 28 10.56 -5.12 -4.26
N GLU A 29 10.00 -3.94 -3.92
CA GLU A 29 9.68 -2.90 -4.92
C GLU A 29 10.93 -2.52 -5.73
N GLU A 30 12.11 -2.45 -5.09
CA GLU A 30 13.36 -2.07 -5.74
C GLU A 30 13.96 -3.15 -6.65
N THR A 31 13.78 -4.43 -6.33
CA THR A 31 14.31 -5.54 -7.15
C THR A 31 13.44 -5.80 -8.38
N GLU A 32 12.12 -5.62 -8.28
CA GLU A 32 11.20 -5.70 -9.43
C GLU A 32 11.39 -4.49 -10.36
N VAL A 33 11.57 -3.26 -9.83
CA VAL A 33 11.94 -2.07 -10.63
C VAL A 33 13.30 -2.21 -11.33
N LYS A 34 14.28 -2.88 -10.71
CA LYS A 34 15.57 -3.19 -11.34
C LYS A 34 15.46 -4.19 -12.49
N ARG A 35 14.58 -5.19 -12.39
CA ARG A 35 14.28 -6.11 -13.51
C ARG A 35 13.58 -5.37 -14.67
N GLU A 36 12.65 -4.47 -14.35
CA GLU A 36 11.96 -3.65 -15.35
C GLU A 36 12.90 -2.71 -16.12
N ARG A 37 13.90 -2.08 -15.46
CA ARG A 37 14.92 -1.28 -16.17
C ARG A 37 15.74 -2.08 -17.18
N ARG A 38 15.95 -3.39 -16.97
CA ARG A 38 16.65 -4.24 -17.93
C ARG A 38 15.80 -4.62 -19.14
N GLU A 39 14.47 -4.56 -19.03
CA GLU A 39 13.53 -4.81 -20.13
C GLU A 39 13.18 -3.53 -20.90
N GLU A 40 13.23 -2.35 -20.27
CA GLU A 40 12.97 -1.05 -20.92
C GLU A 40 14.19 -0.49 -21.67
N VAL A 41 15.42 -0.81 -21.25
CA VAL A 41 16.65 -0.42 -21.95
C VAL A 41 17.02 -1.53 -22.94
N GLY A 42 16.19 -1.73 -23.96
CA GLY A 42 16.71 -2.26 -25.22
C GLY A 42 17.67 -1.21 -25.79
N GLU A 43 18.88 -1.62 -26.17
CA GLU A 43 19.90 -0.73 -26.75
C GLU A 43 19.28 0.10 -27.88
N VAL A 44 19.28 1.43 -27.72
CA VAL A 44 19.00 2.37 -28.81
C VAL A 44 20.25 3.22 -28.95
N GLU A 45 21.06 2.93 -29.97
CA GLU A 45 22.03 3.89 -30.51
C GLU A 45 21.24 5.10 -31.04
N ILE A 46 21.55 6.30 -30.53
CA ILE A 46 20.97 7.55 -31.01
C ILE A 46 22.06 8.31 -31.76
N ASP A 47 21.86 8.46 -33.08
CA ASP A 47 22.66 9.32 -33.96
C ASP A 47 22.46 10.81 -33.58
N PRO A 48 23.52 11.62 -33.38
CA PRO A 48 23.40 12.96 -32.80
C PRO A 48 22.79 14.09 -33.65
N ARG A 49 22.15 13.84 -34.81
CA ARG A 49 21.95 14.90 -35.83
C ARG A 49 20.54 15.38 -36.17
N THR A 50 19.50 15.07 -35.40
CA THR A 50 18.18 15.66 -35.66
C THR A 50 17.53 16.19 -34.39
N LYS A 51 17.57 17.53 -34.25
CA LYS A 51 16.73 18.29 -33.33
C LYS A 51 15.32 18.41 -33.93
N GLU A 52 14.35 18.53 -33.04
CA GLU A 52 12.90 18.71 -33.25
C GLU A 52 12.10 17.42 -33.41
N GLY A 53 11.67 16.90 -32.26
CA GLY A 53 10.57 15.96 -32.16
C GLY A 53 9.66 16.42 -31.02
N ILE A 54 8.45 16.86 -31.36
CA ILE A 54 7.34 17.02 -30.41
C ILE A 54 7.26 15.71 -29.64
N GLN A 55 7.48 15.78 -28.33
CA GLN A 55 7.34 14.62 -27.46
C GLN A 55 5.85 14.36 -27.29
N GLU A 56 5.24 13.71 -28.29
CA GLU A 56 3.92 13.13 -28.18
C GLU A 56 3.91 12.25 -26.92
N ARG A 57 3.12 12.66 -25.94
CA ARG A 57 2.84 11.85 -24.77
C ARG A 57 2.17 10.58 -25.28
N LYS A 58 2.94 9.51 -25.45
CA LYS A 58 2.37 8.16 -25.57
C LYS A 58 1.40 8.01 -24.38
N PRO A 59 0.10 7.75 -24.62
CA PRO A 59 -0.84 7.59 -23.52
C PRO A 59 -0.28 6.49 -22.60
N PRO A 60 -0.35 6.66 -21.26
CA PRO A 60 0.19 5.66 -20.36
C PRO A 60 -0.45 4.32 -20.71
N PHE A 61 0.35 3.39 -21.22
CA PHE A 61 -0.07 2.03 -21.49
C PHE A 61 -0.72 1.52 -20.20
N CYS A 62 -2.05 1.34 -20.20
CA CYS A 62 -2.76 1.15 -18.93
C CYS A 62 -2.24 -0.13 -18.27
N LYS A 63 -1.90 -0.05 -16.97
CA LYS A 63 -1.19 -1.14 -16.27
C LYS A 63 -2.01 -2.42 -16.27
N TYR A 64 -3.34 -2.27 -16.27
CA TYR A 64 -4.30 -3.34 -16.45
C TYR A 64 -4.12 -4.09 -17.78
N LYS A 65 -4.03 -3.38 -18.92
CA LYS A 65 -3.82 -4.00 -20.24
C LYS A 65 -2.55 -4.84 -20.29
N LYS A 66 -1.45 -4.35 -19.68
CA LYS A 66 -0.18 -5.10 -19.62
C LYS A 66 -0.34 -6.42 -18.86
N VAL A 67 -1.02 -6.43 -17.72
CA VAL A 67 -1.27 -7.65 -16.94
C VAL A 67 -2.18 -8.62 -17.71
N MET A 68 -3.23 -8.11 -18.34
CA MET A 68 -4.18 -8.91 -19.11
C MET A 68 -3.56 -9.57 -20.35
N ALA A 69 -2.59 -8.89 -20.97
CA ALA A 69 -1.84 -9.40 -22.12
C ALA A 69 -0.76 -10.43 -21.74
N SER A 70 -0.42 -10.57 -20.44
CA SER A 70 0.62 -11.51 -20.03
C SER A 70 0.22 -12.95 -20.35
N PRO A 71 1.10 -13.73 -21.04
CA PRO A 71 0.86 -15.15 -21.30
C PRO A 71 0.91 -16.00 -20.02
N SER A 72 1.59 -15.51 -18.97
CA SER A 72 1.71 -16.20 -17.69
C SER A 72 0.45 -16.11 -16.81
N LEU A 73 -0.54 -15.30 -17.20
CA LEU A 73 -1.77 -15.13 -16.44
C LEU A 73 -2.71 -16.31 -16.69
N HIS A 74 -3.12 -17.00 -15.63
CA HIS A 74 -4.01 -18.15 -15.71
C HIS A 74 -5.33 -17.79 -16.43
N PRO A 75 -5.86 -18.64 -17.35
CA PRO A 75 -7.07 -18.32 -18.12
C PRO A 75 -8.28 -17.94 -17.25
N ALA A 76 -8.57 -18.73 -16.20
CA ALA A 76 -9.65 -18.43 -15.25
C ALA A 76 -9.45 -17.08 -14.52
N ALA A 77 -8.21 -16.70 -14.19
CA ALA A 77 -7.93 -15.40 -13.60
C ALA A 77 -8.24 -14.27 -14.59
N ARG A 78 -7.91 -14.46 -15.87
CA ARG A 78 -8.18 -13.49 -16.94
C ARG A 78 -9.67 -13.23 -17.09
N GLU A 79 -10.53 -14.25 -17.00
CA GLU A 79 -11.98 -14.08 -17.05
C GLU A 79 -12.51 -13.26 -15.87
N ILE A 80 -12.13 -13.63 -14.64
CA ILE A 80 -12.49 -12.88 -13.43
C ILE A 80 -12.04 -11.43 -13.53
N LEU A 81 -10.80 -11.17 -13.96
CA LEU A 81 -10.28 -9.81 -14.06
C LEU A 81 -11.00 -8.98 -15.12
N LYS A 82 -11.52 -9.58 -16.19
CA LYS A 82 -12.36 -8.88 -17.18
C LYS A 82 -13.70 -8.46 -16.57
N GLU A 83 -14.34 -9.36 -15.82
CA GLU A 83 -15.62 -9.11 -15.14
C GLU A 83 -15.52 -8.04 -14.04
N ASN A 84 -14.31 -7.83 -13.48
CA ASN A 84 -14.07 -7.01 -12.30
C ASN A 84 -13.16 -5.79 -12.59
N LYS A 85 -13.13 -5.31 -13.84
CA LYS A 85 -12.17 -4.29 -14.32
C LYS A 85 -12.20 -3.00 -13.48
N GLU A 86 -13.36 -2.60 -12.99
CA GLU A 86 -13.62 -1.41 -12.17
C GLU A 86 -12.86 -1.40 -10.83
N LEU A 87 -12.46 -2.57 -10.32
CA LEU A 87 -11.65 -2.66 -9.10
C LEU A 87 -10.18 -2.30 -9.33
N PHE A 88 -9.75 -2.19 -10.59
CA PHE A 88 -8.36 -1.98 -10.98
C PHE A 88 -8.15 -0.66 -11.75
N PRO A 89 -8.66 0.49 -11.27
CA PRO A 89 -8.44 1.75 -11.95
C PRO A 89 -6.95 2.11 -11.90
N ASP A 90 -6.44 2.96 -12.80
CA ASP A 90 -5.05 3.41 -12.70
C ASP A 90 -4.83 4.36 -11.50
N GLU A 91 -5.90 5.05 -11.08
CA GLU A 91 -5.96 6.03 -9.99
C GLU A 91 -7.21 5.82 -9.13
N ILE A 92 -7.18 6.22 -7.84
CA ILE A 92 -8.36 6.12 -6.98
C ILE A 92 -9.42 7.13 -7.47
N PRO A 93 -10.68 6.71 -7.71
CA PRO A 93 -11.73 7.62 -8.16
C PRO A 93 -12.17 8.60 -7.06
N LYS A 94 -11.79 9.89 -7.19
CA LYS A 94 -12.20 11.03 -6.33
C LYS A 94 -12.23 10.70 -4.82
N LEU A 95 -12.86 11.57 -4.02
CA LEU A 95 -13.08 11.32 -2.60
C LEU A 95 -14.16 10.23 -2.43
N LEU A 96 -13.81 9.12 -1.79
CA LEU A 96 -14.75 8.02 -1.52
C LEU A 96 -15.87 8.45 -0.56
N PRO A 97 -17.02 7.75 -0.53
CA PRO A 97 -18.06 8.03 0.46
C PRO A 97 -17.55 7.77 1.88
N GLY A 98 -18.11 8.50 2.85
CA GLY A 98 -17.84 8.25 4.27
C GLY A 98 -18.41 6.90 4.72
N ARG A 99 -17.75 6.28 5.69
CA ARG A 99 -18.09 4.96 6.22
C ARG A 99 -18.59 5.05 7.67
N GLY A 100 -19.01 6.23 8.11
CA GLY A 100 -19.52 6.48 9.46
C GLY A 100 -18.45 6.20 10.50
N ASP A 101 -18.70 5.23 11.38
CA ASP A 101 -17.78 4.88 12.47
C ASP A 101 -16.45 4.27 12.02
N LEU A 102 -16.34 3.87 10.75
CA LEU A 102 -15.09 3.38 10.18
C LEU A 102 -14.20 4.48 9.60
N ASP A 103 -14.70 5.72 9.51
CA ASP A 103 -13.86 6.84 9.09
C ASP A 103 -12.73 7.05 10.10
N PHE A 104 -11.58 7.51 9.60
CA PHE A 104 -10.37 7.65 10.39
C PHE A 104 -10.50 8.80 11.39
N LYS A 105 -10.59 8.45 12.67
CA LYS A 105 -10.65 9.39 13.80
C LYS A 105 -9.26 9.67 14.35
N ILE A 106 -9.02 10.91 14.77
CA ILE A 106 -7.77 11.36 15.41
C ILE A 106 -8.13 11.90 16.79
N GLU A 107 -8.21 10.99 17.76
CA GLU A 107 -8.46 11.35 19.16
C GLU A 107 -7.18 11.90 19.79
N LEU A 108 -7.28 13.09 20.38
CA LEU A 108 -6.17 13.75 21.06
C LEU A 108 -6.29 13.53 22.57
N GLU A 109 -5.16 13.51 23.27
CA GLU A 109 -5.14 13.46 24.72
C GLU A 109 -5.86 14.68 25.32
N PRO A 110 -6.56 14.54 26.47
CA PRO A 110 -7.22 15.66 27.13
C PRO A 110 -6.25 16.81 27.39
N GLY A 111 -6.60 18.01 26.92
CA GLY A 111 -5.75 19.21 27.05
C GLY A 111 -4.63 19.34 26.01
N ALA A 112 -4.55 18.45 25.02
CA ALA A 112 -3.58 18.55 23.94
C ALA A 112 -3.69 19.88 23.18
N GLN A 113 -2.55 20.54 23.01
CA GLN A 113 -2.46 21.80 22.27
C GLN A 113 -2.08 21.56 20.80
N PRO A 114 -2.60 22.36 19.86
CA PRO A 114 -2.19 22.31 18.47
C PRO A 114 -0.69 22.53 18.30
N SER A 115 -0.05 21.71 17.46
CA SER A 115 1.36 21.89 17.09
C SER A 115 1.46 22.53 15.70
N ALA A 116 2.12 23.68 15.62
CA ALA A 116 2.47 24.33 14.36
C ALA A 116 3.98 24.55 14.28
N LYS A 117 4.58 24.16 13.16
CA LYS A 117 5.99 24.43 12.84
C LYS A 117 6.07 25.12 11.48
N PRO A 118 7.10 25.95 11.23
CA PRO A 118 7.31 26.55 9.92
C PRO A 118 7.69 25.48 8.88
N PRO A 119 7.41 25.72 7.58
CA PRO A 119 7.79 24.80 6.51
C PRO A 119 9.31 24.66 6.44
N TYR A 120 9.78 23.46 6.09
CA TYR A 120 11.20 23.22 5.85
C TYR A 120 11.68 23.93 4.58
N ARG A 121 12.98 24.25 4.54
CA ARG A 121 13.62 24.73 3.31
C ARG A 121 13.75 23.57 2.34
N LEU A 122 13.29 23.78 1.12
CA LEU A 122 13.36 22.81 0.03
C LEU A 122 14.25 23.32 -1.10
N SER A 123 14.85 22.40 -1.84
CA SER A 123 15.55 22.69 -3.09
C SER A 123 14.56 23.10 -4.20
N TYR A 124 15.06 23.69 -5.28
CA TYR A 124 14.22 24.09 -6.41
C TYR A 124 13.45 22.91 -7.02
N ALA A 125 14.11 21.77 -7.19
CA ALA A 125 13.48 20.55 -7.71
C ALA A 125 12.36 20.03 -6.79
N GLU A 126 12.55 20.10 -5.47
CA GLU A 126 11.54 19.71 -4.49
C GLU A 126 10.37 20.69 -4.43
N LEU A 127 10.61 21.98 -4.65
CA LEU A 127 9.54 22.97 -4.75
C LEU A 127 8.65 22.69 -5.97
N GLU A 128 9.22 22.47 -7.15
CA GLU A 128 8.45 22.14 -8.35
C GLU A 128 7.64 20.85 -8.16
N GLU A 129 8.22 19.82 -7.55
CA GLU A 129 7.50 18.59 -7.25
C GLU A 129 6.40 18.80 -6.20
N MET A 130 6.62 19.63 -5.16
CA MET A 130 5.58 19.96 -4.18
C MET A 130 4.40 20.65 -4.83
N LYS A 131 4.65 21.63 -5.70
CA LYS A 131 3.58 22.32 -6.44
C LYS A 131 2.75 21.35 -7.28
N LYS A 132 3.42 20.40 -7.94
CA LYS A 132 2.78 19.34 -8.73
C LYS A 132 1.95 18.39 -7.86
N GLN A 133 2.48 17.88 -6.74
CA GLN A 133 1.76 16.98 -5.85
C GLN A 133 0.59 17.67 -5.15
N LEU A 134 0.75 18.93 -4.72
CA LEU A 134 -0.35 19.72 -4.16
C LEU A 134 -1.51 19.85 -5.15
N LYS A 135 -1.21 20.20 -6.40
CA LYS A 135 -2.22 20.30 -7.45
C LYS A 135 -2.94 18.96 -7.66
N ASP A 136 -2.18 17.87 -7.79
CA ASP A 136 -2.74 16.52 -7.96
C ASP A 136 -3.65 16.11 -6.79
N TYR A 137 -3.24 16.35 -5.54
CA TYR A 137 -4.08 16.04 -4.38
C TYR A 137 -5.32 16.93 -4.28
N MET A 138 -5.24 18.20 -4.67
CA MET A 138 -6.39 19.10 -4.72
C MET A 138 -7.38 18.68 -5.81
N ASP A 139 -6.89 18.39 -7.02
CA ASP A 139 -7.72 17.97 -8.16
C ASP A 139 -8.46 16.65 -7.86
N ARG A 140 -7.84 15.76 -7.07
CA ARG A 140 -8.45 14.51 -6.56
C ARG A 140 -9.43 14.72 -5.40
N GLY A 141 -9.41 15.89 -4.75
CA GLY A 141 -10.18 16.17 -3.54
C GLY A 141 -9.64 15.47 -2.29
N PHE A 142 -8.34 15.12 -2.27
CA PHE A 142 -7.69 14.49 -1.11
C PHE A 142 -7.26 15.51 -0.06
N ILE A 143 -6.97 16.75 -0.49
CA ILE A 143 -6.62 17.87 0.38
C ILE A 143 -7.44 19.10 0.04
N ARG A 144 -7.50 20.04 0.97
CA ARG A 144 -8.04 21.39 0.75
C ARG A 144 -7.21 22.44 1.49
N PRO A 145 -7.26 23.73 1.09
CA PRO A 145 -6.70 24.82 1.88
C PRO A 145 -7.27 24.80 3.31
N SER A 146 -6.43 25.14 4.29
CA SER A 146 -6.78 25.07 5.71
C SER A 146 -6.37 26.34 6.45
N THR A 147 -7.16 26.74 7.43
CA THR A 147 -6.85 27.77 8.43
C THR A 147 -6.63 27.15 9.82
N SER A 148 -6.27 25.87 9.86
CA SER A 148 -6.09 25.11 11.10
C SER A 148 -5.00 25.71 11.99
N PRO A 149 -5.16 25.63 13.32
CA PRO A 149 -4.07 25.94 14.26
C PRO A 149 -2.95 24.88 14.23
N PHE A 150 -3.15 23.72 13.60
CA PHE A 150 -2.11 22.74 13.37
C PHE A 150 -1.30 23.08 12.11
N GLY A 151 -0.03 22.69 12.10
CA GLY A 151 0.83 22.89 10.94
C GLY A 151 2.05 21.97 10.97
N ALA A 152 1.94 20.80 10.36
CA ALA A 152 3.06 19.88 10.20
C ALA A 152 3.88 20.23 8.94
N PRO A 153 5.21 20.35 9.01
CA PRO A 153 6.01 20.69 7.85
C PRO A 153 6.17 19.49 6.92
N ALA A 154 6.02 19.71 5.61
CA ALA A 154 6.26 18.72 4.58
C ALA A 154 7.71 18.77 4.06
N PHE A 155 8.26 17.61 3.72
CA PHE A 155 9.57 17.45 3.08
C PHE A 155 9.56 16.26 2.11
N PHE A 156 10.66 16.04 1.39
CA PHE A 156 10.77 14.92 0.46
C PHE A 156 11.81 13.90 0.86
N VAL A 157 11.50 12.66 0.52
CA VAL A 157 12.46 11.56 0.51
C VAL A 157 12.57 11.06 -0.92
N LYS A 158 13.79 10.93 -1.43
CA LYS A 158 14.04 10.31 -2.74
C LYS A 158 13.84 8.80 -2.64
N LYS A 159 13.02 8.26 -3.53
CA LYS A 159 12.93 6.82 -3.78
C LYS A 159 14.14 6.36 -4.60
N LYS A 160 14.40 5.05 -4.62
CA LYS A 160 15.51 4.47 -5.41
C LYS A 160 15.31 4.62 -6.92
N ASP A 161 14.08 4.82 -7.38
CA ASP A 161 13.75 5.14 -8.78
C ASP A 161 14.05 6.60 -9.17
N GLY A 162 14.51 7.42 -8.21
CA GLY A 162 14.78 8.84 -8.41
C GLY A 162 13.57 9.74 -8.19
N THR A 163 12.37 9.18 -8.01
CA THR A 163 11.16 9.97 -7.75
C THR A 163 11.10 10.46 -6.31
N PHE A 164 10.39 11.55 -6.09
CA PHE A 164 10.21 12.16 -4.77
C PHE A 164 8.92 11.67 -4.11
N ARG A 165 9.01 11.36 -2.81
CA ARG A 165 7.86 11.05 -1.95
C ARG A 165 7.70 12.18 -0.92
N MET A 166 6.58 12.88 -0.96
CA MET A 166 6.24 13.85 0.07
C MET A 166 5.99 13.12 1.39
N VAL A 167 6.62 13.61 2.46
CA VAL A 167 6.48 13.13 3.82
C VAL A 167 6.13 14.32 4.70
N ILE A 168 5.13 14.16 5.55
CA ILE A 168 4.70 15.19 6.48
C ILE A 168 5.16 14.79 7.88
N ASP A 169 5.81 15.70 8.59
CA ASP A 169 6.30 15.43 9.94
C ASP A 169 5.17 15.49 10.99
N TYR A 170 4.37 14.44 11.04
CA TYR A 170 3.33 14.26 12.07
C TYR A 170 3.87 13.78 13.42
N ARG A 171 5.19 13.74 13.66
CA ARG A 171 5.72 13.32 14.99
C ARG A 171 5.12 14.12 16.15
N PRO A 172 4.95 15.46 16.07
CA PRO A 172 4.29 16.23 17.14
C PRO A 172 2.82 15.83 17.34
N LEU A 173 2.04 15.74 16.26
CA LEU A 173 0.65 15.29 16.31
C LEU A 173 0.54 13.89 16.92
N ASN A 174 1.38 12.97 16.47
CA ASN A 174 1.41 11.60 16.93
C ASN A 174 1.74 11.48 18.42
N LYS A 175 2.51 12.40 19.02
CA LYS A 175 2.81 12.35 20.45
C LYS A 175 1.59 12.58 21.31
N VAL A 176 0.67 13.43 20.86
CA VAL A 176 -0.54 13.83 21.59
C VAL A 176 -1.80 13.10 21.12
N THR A 177 -1.64 12.10 20.24
CA THR A 177 -2.74 11.27 19.74
C THR A 177 -2.89 10.03 20.61
N VAL A 178 -4.11 9.77 21.10
CA VAL A 178 -4.46 8.55 21.83
C VAL A 178 -4.22 7.33 20.93
N LYS A 179 -3.47 6.33 21.42
CA LYS A 179 -3.05 5.19 20.61
C LYS A 179 -4.14 4.15 20.45
N ASP A 180 -4.45 3.80 19.21
CA ASP A 180 -5.33 2.68 18.89
C ASP A 180 -4.53 1.37 18.92
N THR A 181 -5.00 0.42 19.74
CA THR A 181 -4.38 -0.89 19.95
C THR A 181 -5.05 -2.01 19.15
N PHE A 182 -5.73 -1.70 18.04
CA PHE A 182 -6.36 -2.71 17.19
C PHE A 182 -5.42 -3.89 16.92
N PRO A 183 -5.86 -5.13 17.18
CA PRO A 183 -4.98 -6.28 17.12
C PRO A 183 -4.53 -6.54 15.69
N LEU A 184 -3.21 -6.65 15.52
CA LEU A 184 -2.63 -7.18 14.30
C LEU A 184 -2.60 -8.71 14.38
N PRO A 185 -2.99 -9.43 13.32
CA PRO A 185 -2.88 -10.87 13.30
C PRO A 185 -1.42 -11.29 13.41
N ARG A 186 -1.15 -12.31 14.23
CA ARG A 186 0.20 -12.84 14.41
C ARG A 186 0.61 -13.62 13.17
N ALA A 187 1.81 -13.37 12.67
CA ALA A 187 2.30 -14.03 11.46
C ALA A 187 2.26 -15.57 11.60
N GLU A 188 2.53 -16.09 12.79
CA GLU A 188 2.48 -17.51 13.11
C GLU A 188 1.09 -18.14 12.87
N GLU A 189 0.04 -17.49 13.37
CA GLU A 189 -1.35 -17.96 13.22
C GLU A 189 -1.75 -17.96 11.74
N LEU A 190 -1.33 -16.93 11.01
CA LEU A 190 -1.54 -16.83 9.57
C LEU A 190 -0.85 -17.99 8.82
N MET A 191 0.34 -18.39 9.26
CA MET A 191 1.12 -19.44 8.61
C MET A 191 0.50 -20.84 8.75
N GLU A 192 -0.06 -21.19 9.90
CA GLU A 192 -0.66 -22.51 10.11
C GLU A 192 -1.85 -22.75 9.15
N THR A 193 -2.59 -21.69 8.80
CA THR A 193 -3.75 -21.78 7.89
C THR A 193 -3.39 -22.14 6.45
N LEU A 194 -2.13 -21.91 6.05
CA LEU A 194 -1.66 -22.09 4.68
C LEU A 194 -1.20 -23.53 4.39
N PHE A 195 -1.08 -24.38 5.41
CA PHE A 195 -0.64 -25.75 5.22
C PHE A 195 -1.59 -26.54 4.31
N GLY A 196 -1.01 -27.21 3.31
CA GLY A 196 -1.76 -28.01 2.32
C GLY A 196 -2.59 -27.20 1.33
N LYS A 197 -2.50 -25.86 1.31
CA LYS A 197 -3.09 -25.02 0.26
C LYS A 197 -2.19 -25.04 -0.96
N ARG A 198 -2.78 -24.98 -2.16
CA ARG A 198 -2.06 -25.14 -3.43
C ARG A 198 -2.24 -23.99 -4.40
N TRP A 199 -3.26 -23.17 -4.20
CA TRP A 199 -3.60 -22.05 -5.07
C TRP A 199 -3.63 -20.77 -4.26
N PHE A 200 -2.94 -19.76 -4.75
CA PHE A 200 -2.75 -18.48 -4.08
C PHE A 200 -3.05 -17.33 -5.04
N THR A 201 -3.72 -16.31 -4.53
CA THR A 201 -3.87 -15.02 -5.19
C THR A 201 -3.53 -13.93 -4.18
N LYS A 202 -2.53 -13.11 -4.50
CA LYS A 202 -2.14 -11.94 -3.71
C LYS A 202 -2.72 -10.68 -4.35
N LEU A 203 -3.51 -9.94 -3.58
CA LEU A 203 -4.05 -8.63 -3.94
C LEU A 203 -3.37 -7.56 -3.09
N ASP A 204 -2.97 -6.45 -3.72
CA ASP A 204 -2.39 -5.27 -3.06
C ASP A 204 -3.36 -4.10 -3.23
N LEU A 205 -3.88 -3.55 -2.14
CA LEU A 205 -4.79 -2.41 -2.16
C LEU A 205 -4.04 -1.13 -2.58
N ARG A 206 -4.56 -0.43 -3.60
CA ARG A 206 -3.89 0.76 -4.14
C ARG A 206 -3.92 1.90 -3.14
N GLN A 207 -2.76 2.44 -2.73
CA GLN A 207 -2.67 3.60 -1.83
C GLN A 207 -3.67 3.48 -0.67
N PHE A 208 -3.68 2.32 -0.01
CA PHE A 208 -4.78 1.89 0.85
C PHE A 208 -5.22 2.94 1.88
N PHE A 209 -4.26 3.66 2.48
CA PHE A 209 -4.58 4.71 3.45
C PHE A 209 -5.44 5.83 2.86
N HIS A 210 -5.18 6.25 1.62
CA HIS A 210 -5.98 7.28 0.95
C HIS A 210 -7.40 6.79 0.58
N GLN A 211 -7.70 5.49 0.70
CA GLN A 211 -9.04 4.97 0.50
C GLN A 211 -9.93 5.09 1.76
N LEU A 212 -9.36 5.52 2.89
CA LEU A 212 -10.10 5.80 4.11
C LEU A 212 -10.23 7.32 4.27
N ARG A 213 -11.45 7.80 4.48
CA ARG A 213 -11.69 9.22 4.79
C ARG A 213 -11.28 9.52 6.21
N ILE A 214 -10.89 10.78 6.45
CA ILE A 214 -10.84 11.31 7.80
C ILE A 214 -12.28 11.61 8.26
N ALA A 215 -12.56 11.31 9.52
CA ALA A 215 -13.85 11.59 10.14
C ALA A 215 -14.15 13.10 10.10
N MET A 216 -15.44 13.44 9.95
CA MET A 216 -15.85 14.84 9.95
C MET A 216 -15.43 15.51 11.26
N GLY A 217 -14.78 16.67 11.15
CA GLY A 217 -14.25 17.40 12.29
C GLY A 217 -12.81 17.06 12.65
N ASP A 218 -12.19 16.03 12.09
CA ASP A 218 -10.79 15.67 12.40
C ASP A 218 -9.77 16.13 11.35
N SER A 219 -10.22 16.49 10.14
CA SER A 219 -9.34 16.91 9.03
C SER A 219 -8.34 17.99 9.42
N TYR A 220 -8.76 19.00 10.18
CA TYR A 220 -7.91 20.13 10.57
C TYR A 220 -6.66 19.70 11.36
N LYS A 221 -6.72 18.58 12.10
CA LYS A 221 -5.57 18.05 12.87
C LYS A 221 -4.44 17.58 11.95
N THR A 222 -4.76 17.21 10.72
CA THR A 222 -3.80 16.78 9.70
C THR A 222 -3.19 17.93 8.90
N ALA A 223 -3.48 19.17 9.27
CA ALA A 223 -2.98 20.33 8.54
C ALA A 223 -1.45 20.32 8.43
N PHE A 224 -0.96 20.57 7.22
CA PHE A 224 0.45 20.62 6.87
C PHE A 224 0.79 21.91 6.15
N VAL A 225 1.98 22.43 6.43
CA VAL A 225 2.44 23.73 5.94
C VAL A 225 3.39 23.56 4.77
N THR A 226 3.23 24.44 3.79
CA THR A 226 4.08 24.53 2.60
C THR A 226 4.42 26.00 2.33
N ARG A 227 5.27 26.26 1.33
CA ARG A 227 5.56 27.63 0.86
C ARG A 227 4.32 28.35 0.30
N TRP A 228 3.31 27.61 -0.17
CA TRP A 228 2.09 28.16 -0.78
C TRP A 228 0.91 28.25 0.18
N GLY A 229 1.15 28.00 1.47
CA GLY A 229 0.12 28.01 2.50
C GLY A 229 -0.08 26.65 3.16
N THR A 230 -1.16 26.59 3.95
CA THR A 230 -1.52 25.42 4.76
C THR A 230 -2.64 24.65 4.08
N PHE A 231 -2.52 23.33 4.08
CA PHE A 231 -3.50 22.41 3.53
C PHE A 231 -3.83 21.33 4.56
N GLU A 232 -5.03 20.77 4.53
CA GLU A 232 -5.43 19.65 5.38
C GLU A 232 -5.92 18.48 4.53
N TRP A 233 -5.80 17.28 5.07
CA TRP A 233 -6.24 16.07 4.39
C TRP A 233 -7.72 15.77 4.65
N LEU A 234 -8.38 15.22 3.65
CA LEU A 234 -9.74 14.67 3.69
C LEU A 234 -9.75 13.13 3.67
N VAL A 235 -8.64 12.54 3.26
CA VAL A 235 -8.35 11.10 3.32
C VAL A 235 -7.17 10.86 4.25
N MET A 236 -7.08 9.68 4.85
CA MET A 236 -6.06 9.38 5.84
C MET A 236 -4.64 9.48 5.23
N PRO A 237 -3.80 10.43 5.68
CA PRO A 237 -2.46 10.61 5.13
C PRO A 237 -1.48 9.58 5.67
N PHE A 238 -0.35 9.44 4.99
CA PHE A 238 0.79 8.72 5.55
C PHE A 238 1.40 9.45 6.75
N GLY A 239 1.95 8.70 7.69
CA GLY A 239 2.73 9.23 8.81
C GLY A 239 1.94 9.51 10.10
N VAL A 240 0.61 9.42 10.08
CA VAL A 240 -0.22 9.47 11.30
C VAL A 240 -0.19 8.13 12.03
N SER A 241 -0.12 8.16 13.36
CA SER A 241 0.22 6.98 14.17
C SER A 241 -0.83 5.87 14.15
N ASN A 242 -2.11 6.21 14.06
CA ASN A 242 -3.20 5.22 14.04
C ASN A 242 -3.59 4.77 12.62
N ALA A 243 -2.83 5.13 11.58
CA ALA A 243 -3.15 4.69 10.21
C ALA A 243 -3.14 3.16 10.05
N PRO A 244 -2.12 2.41 10.51
CA PRO A 244 -2.14 0.94 10.44
C PRO A 244 -3.33 0.28 11.17
N PRO A 245 -3.63 0.59 12.45
CA PRO A 245 -4.77 -0.04 13.14
C PRO A 245 -6.12 0.31 12.50
N ALA A 246 -6.33 1.55 12.07
CA ALA A 246 -7.57 1.93 11.36
C ALA A 246 -7.74 1.18 10.03
N SER A 247 -6.65 1.06 9.27
CA SER A 247 -6.59 0.30 8.01
C SER A 247 -6.93 -1.17 8.23
N MET A 248 -6.37 -1.76 9.30
CA MET A 248 -6.63 -3.14 9.68
C MET A 248 -8.08 -3.37 10.11
N ARG A 249 -8.66 -2.44 10.88
CA ARG A 249 -10.06 -2.47 11.27
C ARG A 249 -10.97 -2.48 10.04
N LEU A 250 -10.74 -1.57 9.10
CA LEU A 250 -11.51 -1.47 7.86
C LEU A 250 -11.47 -2.78 7.07
N ILE A 251 -10.27 -3.30 6.79
CA ILE A 251 -10.16 -4.51 5.96
C ILE A 251 -10.68 -5.75 6.68
N THR A 252 -10.47 -5.86 7.99
CA THR A 252 -10.96 -6.98 8.80
C THR A 252 -12.49 -7.03 8.80
N LEU A 253 -13.15 -5.88 8.96
CA LEU A 253 -14.61 -5.81 8.94
C LEU A 253 -15.17 -6.05 7.53
N THR A 254 -14.54 -5.47 6.50
CA THR A 254 -14.91 -5.69 5.10
C THR A 254 -14.84 -7.17 4.73
N MET A 255 -13.79 -7.85 5.19
CA MET A 255 -13.49 -9.22 4.81
C MET A 255 -14.03 -10.27 5.78
N ARG A 256 -14.76 -9.86 6.82
CA ARG A 256 -15.30 -10.73 7.86
C ARG A 256 -16.00 -11.99 7.33
N PRO A 257 -16.77 -11.96 6.23
CA PRO A 257 -17.41 -13.16 5.68
C PRO A 257 -16.41 -14.23 5.20
N THR A 258 -15.19 -13.82 4.81
CA THR A 258 -14.15 -14.69 4.25
C THR A 258 -12.99 -14.99 5.21
N LEU A 259 -12.87 -14.22 6.30
CA LEU A 259 -11.83 -14.41 7.31
C LEU A 259 -11.94 -15.79 7.99
N GLY A 260 -10.80 -16.48 8.11
CA GLY A 260 -10.72 -17.83 8.67
C GLY A 260 -11.10 -18.95 7.69
N TRP A 261 -11.60 -18.62 6.51
CA TRP A 261 -12.03 -19.61 5.50
C TRP A 261 -11.04 -19.73 4.35
N CYS A 262 -10.81 -18.61 3.65
CA CYS A 262 -10.07 -18.61 2.39
C CYS A 262 -9.14 -17.41 2.21
N ILE A 263 -9.01 -16.53 3.22
CA ILE A 263 -8.12 -15.36 3.13
C ILE A 263 -7.27 -15.13 4.38
N ILE A 264 -6.16 -14.44 4.17
CA ILE A 264 -5.36 -13.75 5.17
C ILE A 264 -5.29 -12.28 4.75
N VAL A 265 -5.46 -11.37 5.71
CA VAL A 265 -5.30 -9.93 5.50
C VAL A 265 -4.16 -9.38 6.33
N PHE A 266 -3.35 -8.52 5.73
CA PHE A 266 -2.30 -7.79 6.44
C PHE A 266 -2.13 -6.40 5.82
N ILE A 267 -2.65 -5.39 6.50
CA ILE A 267 -2.69 -3.98 6.11
C ILE A 267 -3.28 -3.83 4.69
N ASN A 268 -2.43 -3.64 3.68
CA ASN A 268 -2.80 -3.46 2.27
C ASN A 268 -2.83 -4.78 1.48
N ASP A 269 -2.27 -5.86 2.02
CA ASP A 269 -2.17 -7.14 1.33
C ASP A 269 -3.31 -8.08 1.72
N ILE A 270 -3.95 -8.69 0.72
CA ILE A 270 -4.92 -9.76 0.89
C ILE A 270 -4.39 -10.99 0.17
N LEU A 271 -4.19 -12.09 0.89
CA LEU A 271 -3.83 -13.37 0.33
C LEU A 271 -5.05 -14.28 0.35
N VAL A 272 -5.57 -14.60 -0.83
CA VAL A 272 -6.57 -15.65 -1.02
C VAL A 272 -5.85 -16.99 -1.19
N TYR A 273 -6.32 -18.02 -0.52
CA TYR A 273 -5.75 -19.36 -0.58
C TYR A 273 -6.82 -20.45 -0.67
N SER A 274 -6.55 -21.49 -1.47
CA SER A 274 -7.46 -22.62 -1.64
C SER A 274 -6.71 -23.91 -1.93
N ARG A 275 -7.37 -25.06 -1.71
CA ARG A 275 -6.80 -26.39 -2.02
C ARG A 275 -6.91 -26.76 -3.49
N THR A 276 -8.04 -26.44 -4.11
CA THR A 276 -8.34 -26.78 -5.51
C THR A 276 -8.59 -25.52 -6.32
N LEU A 277 -8.34 -25.59 -7.63
CA LEU A 277 -8.55 -24.47 -8.55
C LEU A 277 -10.02 -24.06 -8.60
N VAL A 278 -10.94 -25.03 -8.62
CA VAL A 278 -12.40 -24.79 -8.65
C VAL A 278 -12.84 -23.98 -7.44
N GLN A 279 -12.34 -24.30 -6.25
CA GLN A 279 -12.65 -23.52 -5.05
C GLN A 279 -11.97 -22.14 -5.11
N HIS A 280 -10.73 -22.06 -5.61
CA HIS A 280 -10.00 -20.80 -5.73
C HIS A 280 -10.71 -19.77 -6.60
N VAL A 281 -11.31 -20.21 -7.72
CA VAL A 281 -12.15 -19.35 -8.56
C VAL A 281 -13.28 -18.72 -7.75
N LYS A 282 -13.99 -19.52 -6.93
CA LYS A 282 -15.10 -19.05 -6.10
C LYS A 282 -14.62 -18.09 -5.01
N ASP A 283 -13.54 -18.45 -4.32
CA ASP A 283 -12.97 -17.64 -3.24
C ASP A 283 -12.51 -16.28 -3.75
N VAL A 284 -11.79 -16.23 -4.89
CA VAL A 284 -11.34 -14.97 -5.48
C VAL A 284 -12.52 -14.11 -5.92
N LYS A 285 -13.55 -14.69 -6.57
CA LYS A 285 -14.76 -13.95 -6.94
C LYS A 285 -15.42 -13.33 -5.70
N TRP A 286 -15.60 -14.11 -4.64
CA TRP A 286 -16.20 -13.63 -3.39
C TRP A 286 -15.41 -12.46 -2.77
N VAL A 287 -14.08 -12.57 -2.72
CA VAL A 287 -13.22 -11.50 -2.20
C VAL A 287 -13.32 -10.22 -3.04
N LEU A 288 -13.33 -10.35 -4.38
CA LEU A 288 -13.51 -9.20 -5.27
C LEU A 288 -14.90 -8.57 -5.13
N ASP A 289 -15.95 -9.37 -4.92
CA ASP A 289 -17.29 -8.88 -4.66
C ASP A 289 -17.37 -8.07 -3.37
N LEU A 290 -16.70 -8.52 -2.30
CA LEU A 290 -16.59 -7.76 -1.04
C LEU A 290 -15.84 -6.44 -1.23
N LEU A 291 -14.74 -6.45 -2.00
CA LEU A 291 -14.00 -5.22 -2.34
C LEU A 291 -14.88 -4.24 -3.13
N ARG A 292 -15.65 -4.74 -4.09
CA ARG A 292 -16.58 -3.93 -4.89
C ARG A 292 -17.67 -3.31 -4.02
N ALA A 293 -18.33 -4.13 -3.20
CA ALA A 293 -19.40 -3.68 -2.31
C ALA A 293 -18.91 -2.59 -1.34
N ASN A 294 -17.61 -2.58 -1.02
CA ASN A 294 -17.00 -1.62 -0.13
C ASN A 294 -16.17 -0.54 -0.86
N ASN A 295 -16.25 -0.41 -2.18
CA ASN A 295 -15.47 0.57 -2.97
C ASN A 295 -13.97 0.57 -2.63
N LEU A 296 -13.37 -0.62 -2.47
CA LEU A 296 -11.94 -0.78 -2.24
C LEU A 296 -11.24 -1.20 -3.54
N TYR A 297 -10.19 -0.46 -3.89
CA TYR A 297 -9.50 -0.61 -5.18
C TYR A 297 -8.14 -1.27 -5.03
N VAL A 298 -7.76 -2.02 -6.06
CA VAL A 298 -6.59 -2.89 -6.07
C VAL A 298 -5.58 -2.39 -7.10
N LYS A 299 -4.30 -2.42 -6.72
CA LYS A 299 -3.16 -2.11 -7.59
C LYS A 299 -2.74 -3.35 -8.35
N ILE A 300 -3.38 -3.58 -9.50
CA ILE A 300 -3.18 -4.80 -10.31
C ILE A 300 -1.71 -5.12 -10.62
N LYS A 301 -0.85 -4.11 -10.81
CA LYS A 301 0.58 -4.30 -11.09
C LYS A 301 1.31 -5.10 -10.00
N LYS A 302 0.89 -4.97 -8.74
CA LYS A 302 1.49 -5.65 -7.59
C LYS A 302 0.82 -6.99 -7.25
N CYS A 303 -0.27 -7.32 -7.93
CA CYS A 303 -1.03 -8.52 -7.65
C CYS A 303 -0.39 -9.73 -8.35
N LYS A 304 -0.56 -10.91 -7.75
CA LYS A 304 -0.22 -12.19 -8.36
C LYS A 304 -1.47 -13.06 -8.31
N PHE A 305 -1.89 -13.62 -9.44
CA PHE A 305 -3.15 -14.34 -9.55
C PHE A 305 -2.89 -15.82 -9.83
N PHE A 306 -3.60 -16.68 -9.09
CA PHE A 306 -3.71 -18.11 -9.38
C PHE A 306 -2.35 -18.80 -9.49
N THR A 307 -1.46 -18.52 -8.54
CA THR A 307 -0.13 -19.12 -8.49
C THR A 307 -0.08 -20.29 -7.52
N ASN A 308 0.82 -21.24 -7.76
CA ASN A 308 1.06 -22.35 -6.82
C ASN A 308 2.12 -22.05 -5.76
N SER A 309 2.78 -20.90 -5.90
CA SER A 309 3.68 -20.35 -4.90
C SER A 309 3.57 -18.83 -4.88
N THR A 310 3.73 -18.23 -3.70
CA THR A 310 3.67 -16.78 -3.54
C THR A 310 4.58 -16.31 -2.41
N HIS A 311 4.97 -15.04 -2.46
CA HIS A 311 5.65 -14.38 -1.35
C HIS A 311 4.62 -13.63 -0.51
N PHE A 312 4.59 -13.90 0.78
CA PHE A 312 3.68 -13.23 1.71
C PHE A 312 4.33 -13.13 3.09
N LEU A 313 4.30 -11.94 3.69
CA LEU A 313 4.95 -11.63 4.97
C LEU A 313 6.41 -12.12 5.05
N GLY A 314 7.11 -12.20 3.90
CA GLY A 314 8.55 -12.54 3.78
C GLY A 314 8.90 -13.99 3.81
N PHE A 315 7.88 -14.81 3.64
CA PHE A 315 8.04 -16.22 3.43
C PHE A 315 7.61 -16.54 2.01
N VAL A 316 8.28 -17.53 1.44
CA VAL A 316 7.80 -18.22 0.25
C VAL A 316 6.82 -19.27 0.73
N ILE A 317 5.59 -19.18 0.24
CA ILE A 317 4.55 -20.17 0.49
C ILE A 317 4.42 -20.99 -0.78
N ASP A 318 4.41 -22.31 -0.65
CA ASP A 318 4.09 -23.24 -1.73
C ASP A 318 3.29 -24.44 -1.21
N ALA A 319 2.98 -25.38 -2.09
CA ALA A 319 2.25 -26.59 -1.72
C ALA A 319 3.00 -27.52 -0.74
N LYS A 320 4.32 -27.36 -0.60
CA LYS A 320 5.18 -28.15 0.30
C LYS A 320 5.30 -27.51 1.69
N GLY A 321 4.97 -26.22 1.80
CA GLY A 321 4.88 -25.50 3.06
C GLY A 321 5.43 -24.08 2.95
N ILE A 322 6.02 -23.63 4.05
CA ILE A 322 6.48 -22.25 4.23
C ILE A 322 8.00 -22.27 4.35
N ILE A 323 8.67 -21.54 3.47
CA ILE A 323 10.13 -21.41 3.44
C ILE A 323 10.46 -19.95 3.72
N PRO A 324 11.16 -19.62 4.82
CA PRO A 324 11.68 -18.29 5.05
C PRO A 324 12.53 -17.83 3.88
N LYS A 325 12.32 -16.60 3.42
CA LYS A 325 13.16 -16.05 2.36
C LYS A 325 14.61 -15.99 2.87
N ARG A 326 15.54 -16.58 2.11
CA ARG A 326 16.98 -16.69 2.42
C ARG A 326 17.73 -15.34 2.49
N LEU A 327 17.07 -14.23 2.79
CA LEU A 327 17.68 -12.90 2.86
C LEU A 327 18.25 -12.65 4.26
N LYS A 328 19.58 -12.82 4.35
CA LYS A 328 20.50 -12.39 5.42
C LYS A 328 20.44 -13.18 6.75
N LEU A 329 20.89 -14.43 6.72
CA LEU A 329 21.55 -15.06 7.88
C LEU A 329 23.02 -14.60 8.04
N GLU A 330 23.54 -13.77 7.13
CA GLU A 330 24.92 -13.23 7.18
C GLU A 330 25.09 -12.04 8.14
N LEU A 331 24.04 -11.57 8.81
CA LEU A 331 24.12 -10.44 9.76
C LEU A 331 23.88 -10.85 11.22
N ILE A 332 23.85 -12.16 11.53
CA ILE A 332 23.70 -12.70 12.90
C ILE A 332 24.92 -13.58 13.26
N ARG A 333 25.97 -13.57 12.44
CA ARG A 333 27.29 -14.05 12.82
C ARG A 333 28.19 -12.83 12.95
N ASP A 334 28.19 -12.26 14.14
CA ASP A 334 29.35 -11.70 14.86
C ASP A 334 28.91 -11.33 16.29
#